data_AF-A0A2H0RLZ1-F1
#
_entry.id   AF-A0A2H0RLZ1-F1
#
_cell.length_a   1.000
_cell.length_b   1.000
_cell.length_c   1.000
_cell.angle_alpha   90.00
_cell.angle_beta   90.00
_cell.angle_gamma   90.00
#
_symmetry.space_group_name_H-M   'P 1'
#
loop_
_entity.id
_entity.type
_entity.pdbx_description
1 polymer ?
#
loop_
_entity_poly.entity_id
_entity_poly.type
_entity_poly.pdbx_seq_one_letter_code
_entity_poly.pdbx_strand_id
1 'polypeptide(L)'
;MSEQRFEAAHATRYHIGNPPLAMKTTLRALSKLGVVPVFADNSAFKTWIKSNGGRGLGGDRAKADDATRAYLNLGVALELEDGRIVVDLPRFEQLVQHTNGDGSWNHLTHKSAAKRARRLLKDLEDAAAAEAATDSDMGGVPDGVATARPVAKVSTPDPVQLLKNLRSRQAEIVEHGSALAAARVELARMEQRLQEASDSEREAEEQFNLVRVEVLQSEGECLGFDLRLGRAQEDVAALEQQLTEARSVFDDMSATSQRAWDHQQTLLASCNAASDLLEEAKRKGEETLVAREAAFSELNRLLAAAPKDHEKLAKADDLLRQLAELLNN
;
A
#
# COMPACT_ATOMS: atom_id res chain seq x y z
N MET A 1 -13.63 28.00 10.57
CA MET A 1 -12.75 28.17 11.74
C MET A 1 -11.74 29.31 11.54
N SER A 2 -11.75 30.34 12.39
CA SER A 2 -10.62 31.27 12.51
C SER A 2 -9.50 30.62 13.33
N GLU A 3 -8.24 30.91 13.01
CA GLU A 3 -7.03 30.36 13.69
C GLU A 3 -7.08 30.50 15.23
N GLN A 4 -7.77 31.51 15.75
CA GLN A 4 -7.95 31.71 17.19
C GLN A 4 -8.80 30.62 17.88
N ARG A 5 -9.69 29.94 17.14
CA ARG A 5 -10.43 28.77 17.68
C ARG A 5 -9.60 27.49 17.67
N PHE A 6 -8.54 27.44 16.85
CA PHE A 6 -7.57 26.35 16.80
C PHE A 6 -6.73 26.33 18.09
N GLU A 7 -6.20 27.48 18.50
CA GLU A 7 -5.37 27.62 19.71
C GLU A 7 -6.12 27.25 21.02
N ALA A 8 -7.38 27.66 21.15
CA ALA A 8 -8.15 27.46 22.38
C ALA A 8 -8.52 26.00 22.65
N ALA A 9 -8.67 25.17 21.61
CA ALA A 9 -8.97 23.74 21.76
C ALA A 9 -7.78 22.93 22.31
N HIS A 10 -6.54 23.42 22.11
CA HIS A 10 -5.31 22.71 22.39
C HIS A 10 -4.84 22.77 23.86
N ALA A 11 -5.38 23.63 24.70
CA ALA A 11 -4.78 23.94 26.00
C ALA A 11 -5.19 23.03 27.19
N THR A 12 -6.29 22.28 27.13
CA THR A 12 -6.94 21.81 28.40
C THR A 12 -7.13 20.31 28.63
N ARG A 13 -6.56 19.39 27.83
CA ARG A 13 -6.93 17.94 27.96
C ARG A 13 -5.78 16.93 28.02
N TYR A 14 -4.69 17.24 28.72
CA TYR A 14 -3.53 16.35 28.79
C TYR A 14 -3.51 15.45 30.04
N HIS A 15 -4.33 14.39 30.03
CA HIS A 15 -3.95 13.14 30.69
C HIS A 15 -3.64 12.11 29.59
N ILE A 16 -2.35 11.95 29.30
CA ILE A 16 -1.87 11.04 28.26
C ILE A 16 -1.69 9.66 28.90
N GLY A 17 -2.71 8.82 28.82
CA GLY A 17 -2.60 7.38 29.08
C GLY A 17 -1.95 6.70 27.87
N ASN A 18 -0.75 6.16 28.05
CA ASN A 18 -0.09 5.13 27.22
C ASN A 18 -0.12 5.28 25.66
N PRO A 19 0.65 6.21 25.07
CA PRO A 19 1.19 6.06 23.70
C PRO A 19 2.58 5.37 23.82
N PRO A 20 3.06 4.46 22.94
CA PRO A 20 2.72 4.30 21.53
C PRO A 20 3.01 2.87 20.98
N LEU A 21 2.34 1.79 21.43
CA LEU A 21 2.75 0.43 20.98
C LEU A 21 2.42 0.13 19.49
N ALA A 22 1.55 0.93 18.87
CA ALA A 22 1.02 0.67 17.53
C ALA A 22 1.26 1.78 16.49
N MET A 23 1.88 2.91 16.87
CA MET A 23 1.92 4.09 15.99
C MET A 23 2.60 3.84 14.64
N LYS A 24 3.65 3.02 14.60
CA LYS A 24 4.32 2.62 13.35
C LYS A 24 3.41 1.78 12.44
N THR A 25 2.64 0.85 12.99
CA THR A 25 1.71 0.01 12.21
C THR A 25 0.53 0.84 11.72
N THR A 26 0.01 1.72 12.57
CA THR A 26 -1.04 2.67 12.23
C THR A 26 -0.57 3.62 11.12
N LEU A 27 0.64 4.20 11.22
CA LEU A 27 1.21 5.08 10.20
C LEU A 27 1.38 4.35 8.87
N ARG A 28 2.00 3.16 8.85
CA ARG A 28 2.15 2.39 7.60
C ARG A 28 0.81 2.09 6.93
N ALA A 29 -0.25 1.87 7.71
CA ALA A 29 -1.58 1.65 7.16
C ALA A 29 -2.22 2.95 6.65
N LEU A 30 -1.98 4.10 7.28
CA LEU A 30 -2.43 5.41 6.79
C LEU A 30 -1.68 5.82 5.51
N SER A 31 -0.35 5.66 5.45
CA SER A 31 0.44 6.01 4.26
C SER A 31 0.07 5.15 3.04
N LYS A 32 -0.45 3.93 3.23
CA LYS A 32 -0.99 3.09 2.15
C LYS A 32 -2.27 3.64 1.51
N LEU A 33 -3.02 4.50 2.21
CA LEU A 33 -4.27 5.08 1.69
C LEU A 33 -4.01 6.21 0.68
N GLY A 34 -2.79 6.77 0.62
CA GLY A 34 -2.37 7.73 -0.40
C GLY A 34 -3.08 9.09 -0.38
N VAL A 35 -4.06 9.29 0.52
CA VAL A 35 -4.86 10.51 0.68
C VAL A 35 -4.90 10.85 2.17
N VAL A 36 -5.04 12.15 2.51
CA VAL A 36 -5.28 12.60 3.89
C VAL A 36 -6.45 11.80 4.48
N PRO A 37 -6.21 10.94 5.50
CA PRO A 37 -7.22 10.04 6.00
C PRO A 37 -8.32 10.83 6.70
N VAL A 38 -9.55 10.76 6.17
CA VAL A 38 -10.74 11.35 6.78
C VAL A 38 -11.68 10.24 7.23
N PHE A 39 -12.05 10.27 8.51
CA PHE A 39 -13.00 9.35 9.11
C PHE A 39 -14.33 10.06 9.34
N ALA A 40 -15.42 9.35 9.10
CA ALA A 40 -16.78 9.90 9.25
C ALA A 40 -17.05 10.40 10.68
N ASP A 41 -16.52 9.72 11.68
CA ASP A 41 -16.64 10.08 13.09
C ASP A 41 -15.53 9.40 13.94
N ASN A 42 -15.58 9.66 15.26
CA ASN A 42 -14.70 9.03 16.24
C ASN A 42 -14.83 7.50 16.28
N SER A 43 -16.02 6.97 16.04
CA SER A 43 -16.29 5.52 16.05
C SER A 43 -15.61 4.81 14.86
N ALA A 44 -15.64 5.42 13.68
CA ALA A 44 -14.96 4.97 12.47
C ALA A 44 -13.44 5.01 12.65
N PHE A 45 -12.91 6.09 13.24
CA PHE A 45 -11.48 6.20 13.53
C PHE A 45 -10.99 5.13 14.52
N LYS A 46 -11.73 4.91 15.61
CA LYS A 46 -11.44 3.83 16.60
C LYS A 46 -11.45 2.44 15.97
N THR A 47 -12.46 2.18 15.15
CA THR A 47 -12.61 0.89 14.45
C THR A 47 -11.44 0.67 13.51
N TRP A 48 -11.03 1.71 12.80
CA TRP A 48 -9.91 1.66 11.90
C TRP A 48 -8.57 1.44 12.64
N ILE A 49 -8.33 2.13 13.76
CA ILE A 49 -7.15 1.93 14.62
C ILE A 49 -7.12 0.49 15.17
N LYS A 50 -8.26 -0.04 15.60
CA LYS A 50 -8.36 -1.42 16.09
C LYS A 50 -7.97 -2.44 15.01
N SER A 51 -8.39 -2.21 13.76
CA SER A 51 -8.11 -3.11 12.64
C SER A 51 -6.67 -3.01 12.12
N ASN A 52 -6.04 -1.83 12.22
CA ASN A 52 -4.73 -1.55 11.61
C ASN A 52 -3.58 -1.36 12.60
N GLY A 53 -3.88 -1.29 13.89
CA GLY A 53 -2.94 -1.03 14.99
C GLY A 53 -2.08 -2.21 15.44
N GLY A 54 -2.04 -3.31 14.68
CA GLY A 54 -1.28 -4.51 15.01
C GLY A 54 -1.86 -5.35 16.16
N ARG A 55 -1.23 -6.50 16.47
CA ARG A 55 -1.74 -7.49 17.45
C ARG A 55 -1.95 -6.92 18.87
N GLY A 56 -1.25 -5.85 19.23
CA GLY A 56 -1.39 -5.20 20.55
C GLY A 56 -2.68 -4.40 20.74
N LEU A 57 -3.29 -3.96 19.63
CA LEU A 57 -4.59 -3.27 19.59
C LEU A 57 -5.72 -4.16 19.04
N GLY A 58 -5.36 -5.19 18.28
CA GLY A 58 -6.26 -6.20 17.72
C GLY A 58 -6.85 -7.12 18.80
N GLY A 59 -7.82 -6.64 19.56
CA GLY A 59 -8.59 -7.44 20.50
C GLY A 59 -9.18 -6.66 21.67
N ASP A 60 -8.62 -5.49 21.99
CA ASP A 60 -8.96 -4.72 23.19
C ASP A 60 -9.49 -3.33 22.82
N ARG A 61 -10.81 -3.14 22.98
CA ARG A 61 -11.48 -1.89 22.63
C ARG A 61 -10.99 -0.72 23.49
N ALA A 62 -10.66 -0.96 24.76
CA ALA A 62 -10.16 0.09 25.64
C ALA A 62 -8.81 0.63 25.18
N LYS A 63 -7.92 -0.25 24.69
CA LYS A 63 -6.63 0.16 24.14
C LYS A 63 -6.75 0.95 22.83
N ALA A 64 -7.71 0.59 21.97
CA ALA A 64 -7.99 1.37 20.77
C ALA A 64 -8.61 2.74 21.11
N ASP A 65 -9.46 2.81 22.13
CA ASP A 65 -10.03 4.07 22.64
C ASP A 65 -8.94 4.99 23.21
N ASP A 66 -8.02 4.44 24.01
CA ASP A 66 -6.91 5.20 24.59
C ASP A 66 -5.92 5.68 23.51
N ALA A 67 -5.62 4.85 22.50
CA ALA A 67 -4.82 5.25 21.35
C ALA A 67 -5.49 6.39 20.56
N THR A 68 -6.80 6.31 20.35
CA THR A 68 -7.57 7.35 19.66
C THR A 68 -7.52 8.68 20.42
N ARG A 69 -7.74 8.64 21.74
CA ARG A 69 -7.60 9.82 22.61
C ARG A 69 -6.20 10.40 22.57
N ALA A 70 -5.17 9.55 22.55
CA ALA A 70 -3.79 9.99 22.44
C ALA A 70 -3.54 10.74 21.13
N TYR A 71 -4.05 10.26 19.99
CA TYR A 71 -3.88 10.96 18.71
C TYR A 71 -4.62 12.29 18.63
N LEU A 72 -5.83 12.36 19.17
CA LEU A 72 -6.58 13.61 19.29
C LEU A 72 -5.85 14.61 20.20
N ASN A 73 -5.38 14.16 21.36
CA ASN A 73 -4.66 15.01 22.30
C ASN A 73 -3.30 15.48 21.75
N LEU A 74 -2.60 14.65 20.97
CA LEU A 74 -1.32 15.01 20.36
C LEU A 74 -1.45 15.93 19.15
N GLY A 75 -2.69 16.31 18.79
CA GLY A 75 -2.97 17.18 17.64
C GLY A 75 -2.70 16.51 16.29
N VAL A 76 -2.60 15.18 16.27
CA VAL A 76 -2.38 14.39 15.05
C VAL A 76 -3.71 14.04 14.38
N ALA A 77 -4.73 13.77 15.19
CA ALA A 77 -6.11 13.64 14.72
C ALA A 77 -6.86 14.91 15.12
N LEU A 78 -7.58 15.49 14.17
CA LEU A 78 -8.34 16.73 14.35
C LEU A 78 -9.81 16.46 14.04
N GLU A 79 -10.69 16.88 14.95
CA GLU A 79 -12.14 16.81 14.74
C GLU A 79 -12.59 18.10 14.02
N LEU A 80 -13.25 17.94 12.89
CA LEU A 80 -13.83 19.02 12.08
C LEU A 80 -15.17 19.49 12.66
N GLU A 81 -15.62 20.68 12.24
CA GLU A 81 -16.90 21.26 12.68
C GLU A 81 -18.12 20.36 12.38
N ASP A 82 -18.02 19.46 11.41
CA ASP A 82 -19.06 18.51 11.01
C ASP A 82 -18.94 17.12 11.68
N GLY A 83 -18.03 16.97 12.64
CA GLY A 83 -17.81 15.74 13.41
C GLY A 83 -16.90 14.70 12.73
N ARG A 84 -16.42 14.98 11.52
CA ARG A 84 -15.41 14.12 10.86
C ARG A 84 -14.04 14.28 11.51
N ILE A 85 -13.22 13.23 11.45
CA ILE A 85 -11.85 13.26 11.97
C ILE A 85 -10.86 13.22 10.81
N VAL A 86 -9.98 14.21 10.74
CA VAL A 86 -8.87 14.28 9.79
C VAL A 86 -7.58 13.91 10.50
N VAL A 87 -6.75 13.08 9.87
CA VAL A 87 -5.41 12.78 10.38
C VAL A 87 -4.36 13.58 9.61
N ASP A 88 -3.63 14.41 10.34
CA ASP A 88 -2.45 15.14 9.85
C ASP A 88 -1.28 14.16 9.73
N LEU A 89 -1.11 13.63 8.52
CA LEU A 89 -0.10 12.62 8.21
C LEU A 89 1.34 13.18 8.39
N PRO A 90 1.70 14.39 7.91
CA PRO A 90 2.99 15.00 8.19
C PRO A 90 3.31 15.10 9.69
N ARG A 91 2.36 15.57 10.50
CA ARG A 91 2.55 15.68 11.95
C ARG A 91 2.63 14.30 12.61
N PHE A 92 1.90 13.31 12.10
CA PHE A 92 2.02 11.93 12.56
C PHE A 92 3.39 11.34 12.24
N GLU A 93 3.93 11.60 11.05
CA GLU A 93 5.25 11.18 10.61
C GLU A 93 6.35 11.84 11.42
N GLN A 94 6.29 13.16 11.65
CA GLN A 94 7.19 13.88 12.55
C GLN A 94 7.17 13.30 13.96
N LEU A 95 5.99 12.98 14.49
CA LEU A 95 5.84 12.35 15.79
C LEU A 95 6.41 10.92 15.81
N VAL A 96 6.26 10.16 14.73
CA VAL A 96 6.86 8.82 14.58
C VAL A 96 8.39 8.89 14.44
N GLN A 97 8.91 9.84 13.68
CA GLN A 97 10.35 10.09 13.54
C GLN A 97 10.94 10.55 14.87
N HIS A 98 10.31 11.50 15.56
CA HIS A 98 10.73 11.95 16.89
C HIS A 98 10.60 10.85 17.96
N THR A 99 9.68 9.89 17.81
CA THR A 99 9.56 8.74 18.74
C THR A 99 10.56 7.63 18.43
N ASN A 100 11.17 7.58 17.25
CA ASN A 100 12.01 6.45 16.81
C ASN A 100 13.41 6.83 16.30
N GLY A 101 13.72 8.11 16.15
CA GLY A 101 15.03 8.64 15.77
C GLY A 101 15.82 9.09 17.02
N ASP A 102 16.98 8.47 17.22
CA ASP A 102 18.12 8.84 18.07
C ASP A 102 17.96 9.05 19.58
N GLY A 103 16.78 8.98 20.16
CA GLY A 103 16.59 9.04 21.61
C GLY A 103 16.33 7.66 22.22
N SER A 104 17.35 7.02 22.80
CA SER A 104 17.19 5.79 23.59
C SER A 104 16.07 5.93 24.63
N TRP A 105 14.98 5.16 24.47
CA TRP A 105 13.98 4.99 25.53
C TRP A 105 14.41 3.85 26.47
N ASN A 106 15.59 4.00 27.06
CA ASN A 106 15.86 3.30 28.30
C ASN A 106 15.14 4.07 29.43
N HIS A 107 13.96 3.56 29.77
CA HIS A 107 13.31 3.62 31.08
C HIS A 107 12.39 4.81 31.49
N LEU A 108 11.13 4.42 31.75
CA LEU A 108 10.39 4.47 33.03
C LEU A 108 9.51 5.65 33.47
N THR A 109 9.40 6.82 32.82
CA THR A 109 8.33 7.76 33.22
C THR A 109 7.71 8.60 32.09
N HIS A 110 6.38 8.48 31.95
CA HIS A 110 5.49 9.24 31.06
C HIS A 110 5.64 10.77 31.14
N LYS A 111 6.11 11.28 32.28
CA LYS A 111 6.30 12.73 32.52
C LYS A 111 7.39 13.35 31.65
N SER A 112 8.43 12.60 31.28
CA SER A 112 9.57 13.12 30.50
C SER A 112 9.24 13.30 29.01
N ALA A 113 8.38 12.44 28.46
CA ALA A 113 7.94 12.49 27.06
C ALA A 113 6.97 13.64 26.81
N ALA A 114 5.97 13.81 27.69
CA ALA A 114 5.04 14.93 27.62
C ALA A 114 5.77 16.28 27.77
N LYS A 115 6.81 16.35 28.61
CA LYS A 115 7.63 17.57 28.77
C LYS A 115 8.40 17.92 27.49
N ARG A 116 8.88 16.93 26.74
CA ARG A 116 9.57 17.13 25.46
C ARG A 116 8.63 17.52 24.33
N ALA A 117 7.45 16.90 24.24
CA ALA A 117 6.42 17.28 23.27
C ALA A 117 5.92 18.73 23.49
N ARG A 118 5.76 19.14 24.76
CA ARG A 118 5.44 20.54 25.10
C ARG A 118 6.55 21.51 24.71
N ARG A 119 7.81 21.10 24.78
CA ARG A 119 8.95 21.92 24.37
C ARG A 119 8.97 22.11 22.85
N LEU A 120 8.76 21.03 22.09
CA LEU A 120 8.66 21.07 20.63
C LEU A 120 7.52 22.00 20.17
N LEU A 121 6.34 21.91 20.79
CA LEU A 121 5.23 22.80 20.48
C LEU A 121 5.57 24.27 20.72
N LYS A 122 6.21 24.58 21.84
CA LYS A 122 6.64 25.93 22.16
C LYS A 122 7.71 26.43 21.18
N ASP A 123 8.68 25.59 20.83
CA ASP A 123 9.75 25.96 19.90
C ASP A 123 9.18 26.25 18.49
N LEU A 124 8.09 25.58 18.08
CA LEU A 124 7.37 25.86 16.83
C LEU A 124 6.53 27.15 16.90
N GLU A 125 5.91 27.45 18.04
CA GLU A 125 5.18 28.71 18.27
C GLU A 125 6.15 29.92 18.28
N ASP A 126 7.30 29.78 18.95
CA ASP A 126 8.33 30.82 19.02
C ASP A 126 8.96 31.08 17.63
N ALA A 127 9.10 30.05 16.79
CA ALA A 127 9.58 30.18 15.41
C ALA A 127 8.57 30.92 14.51
N ALA A 128 7.28 30.60 14.62
CA ALA A 128 6.23 31.29 13.87
C ALA A 128 6.09 32.77 14.26
N ALA A 129 6.29 33.09 15.55
CA ALA A 129 6.28 34.47 16.04
C ALA A 129 7.50 35.29 15.58
N ALA A 130 8.65 34.64 15.40
CA ALA A 130 9.87 35.30 14.92
C ALA A 130 9.79 35.70 13.44
N GLU A 131 9.15 34.88 12.60
CA GLU A 131 8.94 35.20 11.19
C GLU A 131 7.97 36.38 10.98
N ALA A 132 7.03 36.59 11.90
CA ALA A 132 6.11 37.74 11.84
C ALA A 132 6.75 39.08 12.24
N ALA A 133 7.88 39.08 12.96
CA ALA A 133 8.50 40.30 13.49
C ALA A 133 9.48 40.97 12.50
N THR A 134 9.99 40.23 11.51
CA THR A 134 11.02 40.70 10.57
C THR A 134 10.53 41.60 9.44
N ASP A 135 9.22 41.79 9.28
CA ASP A 135 8.62 42.57 8.18
C ASP A 135 8.38 44.06 8.48
N SER A 136 8.80 44.59 9.64
CA SER A 136 8.30 45.90 10.12
C SER A 136 9.31 47.05 10.29
N ASP A 137 10.61 46.91 10.01
CA ASP A 137 11.56 47.98 10.39
C ASP A 137 12.71 48.22 9.41
N MET A 138 12.47 49.03 8.36
CA MET A 138 13.53 49.76 7.65
C MET A 138 12.98 51.05 7.02
N GLY A 139 13.05 52.16 7.77
CA GLY A 139 12.67 53.48 7.25
C GLY A 139 13.23 54.65 8.08
N GLY A 140 14.54 54.88 8.01
CA GLY A 140 15.19 56.03 8.66
C GLY A 140 16.31 56.63 7.80
N VAL A 141 16.06 57.80 7.20
CA VAL A 141 17.07 58.66 6.56
C VAL A 141 17.37 59.83 7.51
N PRO A 142 18.63 60.17 7.82
CA PRO A 142 18.94 61.46 8.44
C PRO A 142 19.54 62.48 7.46
N ASP A 143 19.07 63.71 7.63
CA ASP A 143 19.37 64.97 6.93
C ASP A 143 20.86 65.38 6.92
N GLY A 144 21.31 65.88 5.76
CA GLY A 144 22.63 66.46 5.54
C GLY A 144 22.68 67.99 5.71
N VAL A 145 23.28 68.41 6.82
CA VAL A 145 24.06 69.64 7.10
C VAL A 145 24.09 70.75 6.04
N ALA A 146 23.49 71.90 6.36
CA ALA A 146 23.70 73.18 5.68
C ALA A 146 24.98 73.87 6.17
N THR A 147 25.93 74.15 5.27
CA THR A 147 27.10 75.00 5.52
C THR A 147 26.93 76.37 4.86
N ALA A 148 26.95 77.43 5.68
CA ALA A 148 26.90 78.82 5.24
C ALA A 148 28.21 79.23 4.54
N ARG A 149 28.11 79.84 3.35
CA ARG A 149 29.22 80.53 2.67
C ARG A 149 29.26 82.02 3.01
N PRO A 150 30.46 82.65 3.07
CA PRO A 150 30.64 84.03 3.52
C PRO A 150 30.27 85.05 2.44
N VAL A 151 29.76 86.20 2.91
CA VAL A 151 29.33 87.36 2.13
C VAL A 151 30.53 88.05 1.48
N ALA A 152 30.60 88.06 0.15
CA ALA A 152 31.56 88.86 -0.61
C ALA A 152 31.11 90.34 -0.66
N LYS A 153 32.05 91.25 -0.42
CA LYS A 153 31.89 92.70 -0.52
C LYS A 153 31.45 93.10 -1.93
N VAL A 154 30.33 93.84 -2.02
CA VAL A 154 29.75 94.35 -3.27
C VAL A 154 30.46 95.65 -3.66
N SER A 155 31.23 95.61 -4.75
CA SER A 155 31.59 96.80 -5.53
C SER A 155 30.32 97.23 -6.30
N THR A 156 29.90 98.49 -6.19
CA THR A 156 28.66 99.01 -6.79
C THR A 156 28.67 98.82 -8.32
N PRO A 157 27.87 97.90 -8.87
CA PRO A 157 27.70 97.72 -10.30
C PRO A 157 26.64 98.68 -10.82
N ASP A 158 26.72 99.03 -12.10
CA ASP A 158 25.69 99.79 -12.81
C ASP A 158 24.29 99.13 -12.61
N PRO A 159 23.28 99.86 -12.06
CA PRO A 159 21.97 99.31 -11.73
C PRO A 159 21.25 98.66 -12.93
N VAL A 160 21.54 99.12 -14.15
CA VAL A 160 20.95 98.55 -15.38
C VAL A 160 21.55 97.18 -15.71
N GLN A 161 22.84 96.97 -15.46
CA GLN A 161 23.48 95.65 -15.62
C GLN A 161 23.01 94.66 -14.56
N LEU A 162 22.80 95.13 -13.32
CA LEU A 162 22.22 94.32 -12.25
C LEU A 162 20.84 93.78 -12.62
N LEU A 163 19.96 94.62 -13.19
CA LEU A 163 18.63 94.19 -13.62
C LEU A 163 18.67 93.20 -14.80
N LYS A 164 19.60 93.38 -15.75
CA LYS A 164 19.80 92.41 -16.84
C LYS A 164 20.30 91.06 -16.32
N ASN A 165 21.27 91.07 -15.41
CA ASN A 165 21.80 89.86 -14.79
C ASN A 165 20.77 89.17 -13.89
N LEU A 166 19.88 89.92 -13.23
CA LEU A 166 18.78 89.37 -12.46
C LEU A 166 17.73 88.72 -13.38
N ARG A 167 17.40 89.33 -14.52
CA ARG A 167 16.50 88.72 -15.51
C ARG A 167 17.08 87.47 -16.17
N SER A 168 18.36 87.47 -16.51
CA SER A 168 19.02 86.27 -17.08
C SER A 168 19.06 85.14 -16.07
N ARG A 169 19.43 85.42 -14.82
CA ARG A 169 19.37 84.45 -13.73
C ARG A 169 17.96 83.95 -13.46
N GLN A 170 16.96 84.81 -13.58
CA GLN A 170 15.57 84.40 -13.41
C GLN A 170 15.11 83.46 -14.54
N ALA A 171 15.57 83.69 -15.78
CA ALA A 171 15.33 82.76 -16.88
C ALA A 171 16.05 81.42 -16.66
N GLU A 172 17.32 81.43 -16.22
CA GLU A 172 18.08 80.22 -15.86
C GLU A 172 17.42 79.44 -14.71
N ILE A 173 16.89 80.13 -13.69
CA ILE A 173 16.19 79.49 -12.57
C ILE A 173 14.90 78.81 -13.05
N VAL A 174 14.16 79.43 -13.97
CA VAL A 174 12.95 78.84 -14.56
C VAL A 174 13.31 77.61 -15.40
N GLU A 175 14.36 77.69 -16.21
CA GLU A 175 14.85 76.57 -17.03
C GLU A 175 15.33 75.40 -16.15
N HIS A 176 16.15 75.67 -15.13
CA HIS A 176 16.58 74.68 -14.15
C HIS A 176 15.41 74.09 -13.36
N GLY A 177 14.40 74.90 -13.01
CA GLY A 177 13.18 74.42 -12.36
C GLY A 177 12.38 73.46 -13.25
N SER A 178 12.31 73.73 -14.55
CA SER A 178 11.66 72.84 -15.52
C SER A 178 12.45 71.54 -15.73
N ALA A 179 13.78 71.62 -15.77
CA ALA A 179 14.66 70.45 -15.89
C ALA A 179 14.58 69.58 -14.62
N LEU A 180 14.52 70.18 -13.44
CA LEU A 180 14.33 69.47 -12.17
C LEU A 180 12.97 68.77 -12.12
N ALA A 181 11.90 69.44 -12.59
CA ALA A 181 10.57 68.85 -12.66
C ALA A 181 10.53 67.65 -13.63
N ALA A 182 11.17 67.77 -14.81
CA ALA A 182 11.29 66.66 -15.75
C ALA A 182 12.11 65.49 -15.17
N ALA A 183 13.22 65.77 -14.50
CA ALA A 183 14.03 64.75 -13.84
C ALA A 183 13.26 64.00 -12.75
N ARG A 184 12.43 64.69 -11.95
CA ARG A 184 11.57 64.06 -10.93
C ARG A 184 10.54 63.12 -11.54
N VAL A 185 9.94 63.49 -12.68
CA VAL A 185 8.98 62.63 -13.38
C VAL A 185 9.67 61.38 -13.92
N GLU A 186 10.86 61.51 -14.50
CA GLU A 186 11.64 60.35 -14.96
C GLU A 186 12.07 59.46 -13.80
N LEU A 187 12.46 60.04 -12.66
CA LEU A 187 12.83 59.27 -11.46
C LEU A 187 11.64 58.46 -10.94
N ALA A 188 10.45 59.08 -10.85
CA ALA A 188 9.22 58.38 -10.49
C ALA A 188 8.85 57.26 -11.48
N ARG A 189 9.09 57.46 -12.78
CA ARG A 189 8.90 56.39 -13.80
C ARG A 189 9.88 55.23 -13.61
N MET A 190 11.15 55.52 -13.30
CA MET A 190 12.13 54.47 -13.03
C MET A 190 11.80 53.70 -11.76
N GLU A 191 11.37 54.38 -10.70
CA GLU A 191 10.88 53.75 -9.47
C GLU A 191 9.69 52.83 -9.74
N GLN A 192 8.71 53.28 -10.53
CA GLN A 192 7.58 52.45 -10.93
C GLN A 192 8.04 51.20 -11.72
N ARG A 193 8.95 51.35 -12.69
CA ARG A 193 9.45 50.22 -13.48
C ARG A 193 10.27 49.23 -12.64
N LEU A 194 11.00 49.71 -11.64
CA LEU A 194 11.71 48.86 -10.69
C LEU A 194 10.74 48.08 -9.82
N GLN A 195 9.65 48.71 -9.38
CA GLN A 195 8.60 48.04 -8.62
C GLN A 195 7.93 46.94 -9.47
N GLU A 196 7.50 47.27 -10.69
CA GLU A 196 6.91 46.30 -11.62
C GLU A 196 7.85 45.13 -11.92
N ALA A 197 9.15 45.39 -12.09
CA ALA A 197 10.15 44.34 -12.27
C ALA A 197 10.29 43.45 -11.02
N SER A 198 10.34 44.06 -9.84
CA SER A 198 10.42 43.33 -8.56
C SER A 198 9.19 42.46 -8.32
N ASP A 199 7.99 42.97 -8.63
CA ASP A 199 6.75 42.21 -8.50
C ASP A 199 6.73 41.04 -9.49
N SER A 200 7.19 41.25 -10.73
CA SER A 200 7.29 40.18 -11.73
C SER A 200 8.31 39.10 -11.37
N GLU A 201 9.43 39.47 -10.73
CA GLU A 201 10.44 38.53 -10.25
C GLU A 201 9.87 37.66 -9.13
N ARG A 202 9.13 38.29 -8.20
CA ARG A 202 8.44 37.58 -7.12
C ARG A 202 7.40 36.58 -7.67
N GLU A 203 6.58 36.99 -8.63
CA GLU A 203 5.61 36.09 -9.27
C GLU A 203 6.30 34.92 -9.99
N ALA A 204 7.42 35.17 -10.67
CA ALA A 204 8.19 34.12 -11.34
C ALA A 204 8.81 33.14 -10.33
N GLU A 205 9.31 33.63 -9.20
CA GLU A 205 9.85 32.79 -8.13
C GLU A 205 8.77 31.92 -7.47
N GLU A 206 7.57 32.47 -7.24
CA GLU A 206 6.43 31.73 -6.73
C GLU A 206 6.00 30.62 -7.70
N GLN A 207 5.92 30.92 -9.01
CA GLN A 207 5.64 29.92 -10.05
C GLN A 207 6.72 28.83 -10.14
N PHE A 208 7.99 29.22 -10.07
CA PHE A 208 9.10 28.27 -10.08
C PHE A 208 9.03 27.33 -8.87
N ASN A 209 8.74 27.86 -7.69
CA ASN A 209 8.58 27.07 -6.47
C ASN A 209 7.40 26.09 -6.58
N LEU A 210 6.28 26.49 -7.19
CA LEU A 210 5.15 25.61 -7.45
C LEU A 210 5.55 24.44 -8.36
N VAL A 211 6.16 24.73 -9.52
CA VAL A 211 6.61 23.71 -10.48
C VAL A 211 7.62 22.77 -9.83
N ARG A 212 8.54 23.29 -9.00
CA ARG A 212 9.50 22.46 -8.27
C ARG A 212 8.82 21.47 -7.33
N VAL A 213 7.78 21.89 -6.62
CA VAL A 213 7.01 20.97 -5.74
C VAL A 213 6.28 19.91 -6.57
N GLU A 214 5.66 20.29 -7.69
CA GLU A 214 4.98 19.35 -8.59
C GLU A 214 5.94 18.31 -9.18
N VAL A 215 7.14 18.73 -9.60
CA VAL A 215 8.18 17.81 -10.11
C VAL A 215 8.58 16.81 -9.02
N LEU A 216 8.87 17.26 -7.81
CA LEU A 216 9.25 16.37 -6.70
C LEU A 216 8.12 15.40 -6.33
N GLN A 217 6.86 15.85 -6.36
CA GLN A 217 5.71 14.97 -6.16
C GLN A 217 5.62 13.91 -7.26
N SER A 218 5.76 14.32 -8.53
CA SER A 218 5.70 13.39 -9.67
C SER A 218 6.83 12.36 -9.65
N GLU A 219 8.04 12.74 -9.25
CA GLU A 219 9.16 11.82 -9.07
C GLU A 219 8.87 10.79 -7.95
N GLY A 220 8.28 11.25 -6.85
CA GLY A 220 7.82 10.38 -5.77
C GLY A 220 6.76 9.38 -6.22
N GLU A 221 5.81 9.81 -7.06
CA GLU A 221 4.79 8.94 -7.65
C GLU A 221 5.40 7.90 -8.60
N CYS A 222 6.33 8.31 -9.47
CA CYS A 222 7.06 7.41 -10.37
C CYS A 222 7.80 6.32 -9.59
N LEU A 223 8.54 6.68 -8.54
CA LEU A 223 9.18 5.70 -7.64
C LEU A 223 8.15 4.76 -7.00
N GLY A 224 6.98 5.29 -6.62
CA GLY A 224 5.87 4.50 -6.10
C GLY A 224 5.26 3.53 -7.12
N PHE A 225 5.27 3.87 -8.42
CA PHE A 225 4.86 2.97 -9.50
C PHE A 225 5.90 1.88 -9.73
N ASP A 226 7.19 2.23 -9.77
CA ASP A 226 8.28 1.27 -9.98
C ASP A 226 8.31 0.20 -8.87
N LEU A 227 8.14 0.61 -7.62
CA LEU A 227 8.05 -0.33 -6.49
C LEU A 227 6.84 -1.26 -6.58
N ARG A 228 5.69 -0.75 -7.05
CA ARG A 228 4.49 -1.57 -7.25
C ARG A 228 4.66 -2.54 -8.41
N LEU A 229 5.29 -2.10 -9.50
CA LEU A 229 5.61 -2.93 -10.64
C LEU A 229 6.57 -4.06 -10.27
N GLY A 230 7.64 -3.75 -9.52
CA GLY A 230 8.59 -4.76 -9.05
C GLY A 230 7.92 -5.84 -8.19
N ARG A 231 7.06 -5.45 -7.24
CA ARG A 231 6.28 -6.41 -6.44
C ARG A 231 5.32 -7.25 -7.29
N ALA A 232 4.63 -6.63 -8.24
CA ALA A 232 3.73 -7.37 -9.12
C ALA A 232 4.51 -8.38 -9.98
N GLN A 233 5.72 -8.06 -10.42
CA GLN A 233 6.60 -8.99 -11.14
C GLN A 233 7.05 -10.16 -10.24
N GLU A 234 7.41 -9.90 -8.98
CA GLU A 234 7.72 -10.94 -7.99
C GLU A 234 6.52 -11.87 -7.74
N ASP A 235 5.33 -11.30 -7.57
CA ASP A 235 4.08 -12.06 -7.37
C ASP A 235 3.75 -12.93 -8.59
N VAL A 236 3.92 -12.41 -9.81
CA VAL A 236 3.71 -13.17 -11.05
C VAL A 236 4.72 -14.32 -11.15
N ALA A 237 6.00 -14.08 -10.88
CA ALA A 237 7.02 -15.13 -10.91
C ALA A 237 6.72 -16.24 -9.89
N ALA A 238 6.27 -15.89 -8.68
CA ALA A 238 5.87 -16.85 -7.67
C ALA A 238 4.65 -17.68 -8.11
N LEU A 239 3.64 -17.05 -8.73
CA LEU A 239 2.47 -17.74 -9.26
C LEU A 239 2.81 -18.66 -10.43
N GLU A 240 3.71 -18.25 -11.33
CA GLU A 240 4.19 -19.09 -12.43
C GLU A 240 4.94 -20.33 -11.93
N GLN A 241 5.74 -20.18 -10.87
CA GLN A 241 6.39 -21.30 -10.22
C GLN A 241 5.36 -22.28 -9.61
N GLN A 242 4.40 -21.77 -8.83
CA GLN A 242 3.34 -22.59 -8.24
C GLN A 242 2.51 -23.31 -9.30
N LEU A 243 2.22 -22.66 -10.42
CA LEU A 243 1.49 -23.24 -11.54
C LEU A 243 2.29 -24.36 -12.23
N THR A 244 3.61 -24.20 -12.33
CA THR A 244 4.50 -25.23 -12.88
C THR A 244 4.57 -26.45 -11.95
N GLU A 245 4.71 -26.23 -10.65
CA GLU A 245 4.69 -27.30 -9.64
C GLU A 245 3.34 -28.04 -9.63
N ALA A 246 2.22 -27.30 -9.67
CA ALA A 246 0.88 -27.88 -9.72
C ALA A 246 0.64 -28.72 -10.99
N ARG A 247 1.18 -28.28 -12.14
CA ARG A 247 1.12 -29.06 -13.40
C ARG A 247 1.90 -30.37 -13.28
N SER A 248 3.10 -30.34 -12.72
CA SER A 248 3.88 -31.56 -12.49
C SER A 248 3.13 -32.56 -11.61
N VAL A 249 2.51 -32.09 -10.52
CA VAL A 249 1.71 -32.95 -9.63
C VAL A 249 0.49 -33.51 -10.36
N PHE A 250 -0.18 -32.69 -11.17
CA PHE A 250 -1.32 -33.15 -11.97
C PHE A 250 -0.91 -34.23 -12.99
N ASP A 251 0.21 -34.06 -13.68
CA ASP A 251 0.72 -35.03 -14.65
C ASP A 251 1.07 -36.37 -13.97
N ASP A 252 1.71 -36.32 -12.79
CA ASP A 252 2.00 -37.52 -11.99
C ASP A 252 0.72 -38.24 -11.53
N MET A 253 -0.28 -37.48 -11.09
CA MET A 253 -1.59 -38.02 -10.71
C MET A 253 -2.33 -38.63 -11.91
N SER A 254 -2.26 -37.97 -13.07
CA SER A 254 -2.86 -38.47 -14.31
C SER A 254 -2.19 -39.79 -14.74
N ALA A 255 -0.85 -39.85 -14.72
CA ALA A 255 -0.10 -41.05 -15.06
C ALA A 255 -0.33 -42.22 -14.08
N THR A 256 -0.53 -41.94 -12.80
CA THR A 256 -0.87 -42.97 -11.80
C THR A 256 -2.31 -43.44 -11.95
N SER A 257 -3.25 -42.55 -12.24
CA SER A 257 -4.64 -42.89 -12.55
C SER A 257 -4.75 -43.78 -13.79
N GLN A 258 -4.01 -43.45 -14.86
CA GLN A 258 -3.99 -44.27 -16.07
C GLN A 258 -3.44 -45.67 -15.80
N ARG A 259 -2.34 -45.78 -15.04
CA ARG A 259 -1.77 -47.08 -14.64
C ARG A 259 -2.75 -47.92 -13.82
N ALA A 260 -3.51 -47.29 -12.92
CA ALA A 260 -4.53 -47.97 -12.14
C ALA A 260 -5.67 -48.48 -13.02
N TRP A 261 -6.10 -47.68 -14.00
CA TRP A 261 -7.11 -48.08 -14.99
C TRP A 261 -6.65 -49.27 -15.83
N ASP A 262 -5.43 -49.22 -16.38
CA ASP A 262 -4.87 -50.30 -17.20
C ASP A 262 -4.74 -51.60 -16.38
N HIS A 263 -4.33 -51.49 -15.11
CA HIS A 263 -4.28 -52.63 -14.20
C HIS A 263 -5.66 -53.22 -13.93
N GLN A 264 -6.67 -52.38 -13.71
CA GLN A 264 -8.05 -52.82 -13.53
C GLN A 264 -8.57 -53.56 -14.77
N GLN A 265 -8.31 -53.06 -15.98
CA GLN A 265 -8.70 -53.72 -17.23
C GLN A 265 -8.04 -55.08 -17.38
N THR A 266 -6.75 -55.19 -17.02
CA THR A 266 -6.01 -56.45 -17.02
C THR A 266 -6.61 -57.46 -16.04
N LEU A 267 -6.95 -57.01 -14.82
CA LEU A 267 -7.61 -57.86 -13.83
C LEU A 267 -8.98 -58.35 -14.32
N LEU A 268 -9.81 -57.46 -14.87
CA LEU A 268 -11.12 -57.83 -15.44
C LEU A 268 -10.98 -58.88 -16.55
N ALA A 269 -10.02 -58.69 -17.47
CA ALA A 269 -9.75 -59.67 -18.52
C ALA A 269 -9.34 -61.04 -17.95
N SER A 270 -8.48 -61.05 -16.91
CA SER A 270 -8.08 -62.28 -16.23
C SER A 270 -9.24 -62.97 -15.51
N CYS A 271 -10.14 -62.21 -14.86
CA CYS A 271 -11.34 -62.74 -14.22
C CYS A 271 -12.31 -63.35 -15.23
N ASN A 272 -12.51 -62.70 -16.39
CA ASN A 272 -13.35 -63.23 -17.45
C ASN A 272 -12.76 -64.53 -18.00
N ALA A 273 -11.46 -64.56 -18.30
CA ALA A 273 -10.79 -65.77 -18.77
C ALA A 273 -10.86 -66.92 -17.75
N ALA A 274 -10.67 -66.63 -16.45
CA ALA A 274 -10.81 -67.62 -15.40
C ALA A 274 -12.26 -68.14 -15.27
N SER A 275 -13.25 -67.26 -15.47
CA SER A 275 -14.67 -67.63 -15.46
C SER A 275 -15.02 -68.53 -16.65
N ASP A 276 -14.52 -68.22 -17.84
CA ASP A 276 -14.72 -69.03 -19.04
C ASP A 276 -14.10 -70.43 -18.88
N LEU A 277 -12.88 -70.52 -18.33
CA LEU A 277 -12.23 -71.79 -18.02
C LEU A 277 -13.03 -72.61 -16.99
N LEU A 278 -13.59 -71.95 -15.98
CA LEU A 278 -14.42 -72.62 -14.97
C LEU A 278 -15.71 -73.16 -15.59
N GLU A 279 -16.39 -72.39 -16.42
CA GLU A 279 -17.61 -72.84 -17.11
C GLU A 279 -17.31 -73.96 -18.11
N GLU A 280 -16.19 -73.92 -18.83
CA GLU A 280 -15.79 -75.03 -19.69
C GLU A 280 -15.48 -76.31 -18.90
N ALA A 281 -14.80 -76.18 -17.75
CA ALA A 281 -14.52 -77.31 -16.86
C ALA A 281 -15.82 -77.91 -16.28
N LYS A 282 -16.76 -77.06 -15.86
CA LYS A 282 -18.09 -77.52 -15.41
C LYS A 282 -18.81 -78.29 -16.51
N ARG A 283 -18.88 -77.73 -17.73
CA ARG A 283 -19.51 -78.38 -18.88
C ARG A 283 -18.90 -79.75 -19.18
N LYS A 284 -17.56 -79.86 -19.20
CA LYS A 284 -16.87 -81.15 -19.38
C LYS A 284 -17.16 -82.13 -18.23
N GLY A 285 -17.25 -81.64 -17.00
CA GLY A 285 -17.64 -82.44 -15.84
C GLY A 285 -19.07 -82.99 -15.97
N GLU A 286 -20.02 -82.16 -16.39
CA GLU A 286 -21.40 -82.55 -16.65
C GLU A 286 -21.49 -83.58 -17.80
N GLU A 287 -20.79 -83.35 -18.91
CA GLU A 287 -20.71 -84.31 -20.03
C GLU A 287 -20.17 -85.67 -19.58
N THR A 288 -19.13 -85.66 -18.74
CA THR A 288 -18.54 -86.88 -18.17
C THR A 288 -19.52 -87.59 -17.24
N LEU A 289 -20.25 -86.85 -16.42
CA LEU A 289 -21.26 -87.39 -15.52
C LEU A 289 -22.40 -88.06 -16.30
N VAL A 290 -22.94 -87.38 -17.32
CA VAL A 290 -23.98 -87.94 -18.19
C VAL A 290 -23.50 -89.20 -18.91
N ALA A 291 -22.27 -89.20 -19.42
CA ALA A 291 -21.68 -90.38 -20.07
C ALA A 291 -21.55 -91.57 -19.10
N ARG A 292 -21.09 -91.32 -17.86
CA ARG A 292 -21.02 -92.35 -16.81
C ARG A 292 -22.39 -92.88 -16.43
N GLU A 293 -23.39 -92.02 -16.26
CA GLU A 293 -24.76 -92.42 -15.94
C GLU A 293 -25.39 -93.30 -17.03
N ALA A 294 -25.16 -92.94 -18.30
CA ALA A 294 -25.63 -93.72 -19.44
C ALA A 294 -24.96 -95.10 -19.52
N ALA A 295 -23.62 -95.15 -19.41
CA ALA A 295 -22.85 -96.39 -19.43
C ALA A 295 -23.23 -97.32 -18.26
N PHE A 296 -23.41 -96.77 -17.07
CA PHE A 296 -23.85 -97.52 -15.90
C PHE A 296 -25.27 -98.08 -16.05
N SER A 297 -26.19 -97.28 -16.59
CA SER A 297 -27.57 -97.71 -16.87
C SER A 297 -27.61 -98.85 -17.89
N GLU A 298 -26.81 -98.76 -18.95
CA GLU A 298 -26.71 -99.80 -19.98
C GLU A 298 -26.05 -101.08 -19.44
N LEU A 299 -25.02 -100.95 -18.60
CA LEU A 299 -24.41 -102.09 -17.91
C LEU A 299 -25.44 -102.83 -17.04
N ASN A 300 -26.23 -102.10 -16.23
CA ASN A 300 -27.29 -102.68 -15.42
C ASN A 300 -28.34 -103.39 -16.28
N ARG A 301 -28.69 -102.81 -17.44
CA ARG A 301 -29.62 -103.44 -18.40
C ARG A 301 -29.06 -104.75 -18.97
N LEU A 302 -27.77 -104.78 -19.34
CA LEU A 302 -27.11 -105.98 -19.86
C LEU A 302 -26.98 -107.08 -18.80
N LEU A 303 -26.63 -106.72 -17.56
CA LEU A 303 -26.54 -107.65 -16.44
C LEU A 303 -27.91 -108.22 -16.02
N ALA A 304 -28.99 -107.48 -16.23
CA ALA A 304 -30.35 -107.95 -15.98
C ALA A 304 -30.85 -108.96 -17.06
N ALA A 305 -30.19 -109.05 -18.21
CA ALA A 305 -30.53 -110.01 -19.27
C ALA A 305 -29.80 -111.36 -19.04
N ALA A 306 -30.48 -112.49 -19.25
CA ALA A 306 -29.96 -113.81 -18.91
C ALA A 306 -28.57 -114.12 -19.55
N PRO A 307 -27.64 -114.78 -18.83
CA PRO A 307 -26.20 -114.80 -19.11
C PRO A 307 -25.76 -115.77 -20.22
N LYS A 308 -26.59 -116.03 -21.24
CA LYS A 308 -26.30 -117.04 -22.29
C LYS A 308 -25.80 -116.46 -23.60
N ASP A 309 -25.58 -115.15 -23.67
CA ASP A 309 -25.25 -114.44 -24.91
C ASP A 309 -23.84 -113.86 -24.80
N HIS A 310 -22.86 -114.56 -25.39
CA HIS A 310 -21.43 -114.19 -25.33
C HIS A 310 -21.17 -112.77 -25.86
N GLU A 311 -21.98 -112.28 -26.81
CA GLU A 311 -21.87 -110.90 -27.30
C GLU A 311 -22.30 -109.85 -26.27
N LYS A 312 -23.24 -110.18 -25.38
CA LYS A 312 -23.68 -109.27 -24.31
C LYS A 312 -22.66 -109.19 -23.17
N LEU A 313 -21.98 -110.30 -22.88
CA LEU A 313 -20.87 -110.31 -21.93
C LEU A 313 -19.68 -109.49 -22.45
N ALA A 314 -19.33 -109.63 -23.73
CA ALA A 314 -18.28 -108.81 -24.35
C ALA A 314 -18.61 -107.31 -24.31
N LYS A 315 -19.88 -106.93 -24.53
CA LYS A 315 -20.35 -105.53 -24.41
C LYS A 315 -20.32 -105.01 -22.97
N ALA A 316 -20.66 -105.85 -21.99
CA ALA A 316 -20.60 -105.48 -20.57
C ALA A 316 -19.15 -105.27 -20.10
N ASP A 317 -18.21 -106.12 -20.52
CA ASP A 317 -16.78 -105.95 -20.22
C ASP A 317 -16.19 -104.68 -20.85
N ASP A 318 -16.62 -104.34 -22.07
CA ASP A 318 -16.19 -103.12 -22.75
C ASP A 318 -16.73 -101.86 -22.05
N LEU A 319 -17.99 -101.86 -21.62
CA LEU A 319 -18.57 -100.78 -20.81
C LEU A 319 -17.89 -100.64 -19.44
N LEU A 320 -17.50 -101.75 -18.79
CA LEU A 320 -16.73 -101.71 -17.55
C LEU A 320 -15.33 -101.09 -17.75
N ARG A 321 -14.68 -101.37 -18.88
CA ARG A 321 -13.41 -100.70 -19.24
C ARG A 321 -13.60 -99.21 -19.50
N GLN A 322 -14.63 -98.83 -20.26
CA GLN A 322 -14.96 -97.42 -20.51
C GLN A 322 -15.27 -96.67 -19.20
N LEU A 323 -16.02 -97.28 -18.27
CA LEU A 323 -16.25 -96.70 -16.94
C LEU A 323 -14.96 -96.57 -16.12
N ALA A 324 -14.06 -97.56 -16.17
CA ALA A 324 -12.77 -97.49 -15.49
C ALA A 324 -11.84 -96.42 -16.07
N GLU A 325 -11.85 -96.22 -17.39
CA GLU A 325 -11.10 -95.15 -18.07
C GLU A 325 -11.69 -93.78 -17.73
N LEU A 326 -13.02 -93.66 -17.70
CA LEU A 326 -13.69 -92.43 -17.28
C LEU A 326 -13.42 -92.09 -15.82
N LEU A 327 -13.15 -93.07 -14.93
CA LEU A 327 -12.82 -92.86 -13.51
C LEU A 327 -11.37 -92.40 -13.26
N ASN A 328 -10.46 -92.65 -14.20
CA ASN A 328 -9.04 -92.31 -14.09
C ASN A 328 -8.66 -90.98 -14.78
N ASN A 329 -9.62 -90.32 -15.43
CA ASN A 329 -9.52 -88.97 -16.01
C ASN A 329 -10.31 -87.96 -15.17
#